data_AF-A0A373CDA4-F1
#
_entry.id   AF-A0A373CDA4-F1
#
_cell.length_a   1.000
_cell.length_b   1.000
_cell.length_c   1.000
_cell.angle_alpha   90.00
_cell.angle_beta   90.00
_cell.angle_gamma   90.00
#
_symmetry.space_group_name_H-M   'P 1'
#
loop_
_entity.id
_entity.type
_entity.pdbx_description
1 polymer ?
#
loop_
_entity_poly.entity_id
_entity_poly.type
_entity_poly.pdbx_seq_one_letter_code
_entity_poly.pdbx_strand_id
1 'polypeptide(L)'
;MSVINELIRTEANGTLSFGNYSLAAKSKVEDFEHEGDLYKVKTFKEITKLERNGMFVYESVPGTAVTEFAVTDTTVTFKVEGFEDAQITVQLEDDCEYEIYEDGVGVGGMKTNMSGKLSLSVELNEGKEVEVKIVRK
;
A
#
# COMPACT_ATOMS: atom_id res chain seq x y z
N MET A 1 3.34 -15.71 -7.58
CA MET A 1 4.42 -14.92 -8.21
C MET A 1 3.81 -13.64 -8.77
N SER A 2 3.41 -12.73 -7.89
CA SER A 2 2.93 -11.40 -8.28
C SER A 2 4.03 -10.37 -8.04
N VAL A 3 5.19 -10.58 -8.64
CA VAL A 3 6.26 -9.59 -8.64
C VAL A 3 6.01 -8.60 -9.77
N ILE A 4 5.83 -7.32 -9.43
CA ILE A 4 5.60 -6.25 -10.41
C ILE A 4 6.96 -5.85 -10.98
N ASN A 5 7.26 -6.35 -12.18
CA ASN A 5 8.53 -6.07 -12.85
C ASN A 5 8.71 -4.58 -13.18
N GLU A 6 7.62 -3.86 -13.43
CA GLU A 6 7.60 -2.44 -13.79
C GLU A 6 7.74 -1.49 -12.58
N LEU A 7 7.79 -2.02 -11.35
CA LEU A 7 7.73 -1.31 -10.06
C LEU A 7 6.43 -0.55 -9.79
N ILE A 8 5.76 -0.05 -10.81
CA ILE A 8 4.44 0.60 -10.76
C ILE A 8 3.74 0.44 -12.12
N ARG A 9 2.44 0.18 -12.10
CA ARG A 9 1.58 0.08 -13.30
C ARG A 9 0.13 0.38 -12.97
N THR A 10 -0.64 0.77 -13.99
CA THR A 10 -2.10 0.79 -13.92
C THR A 10 -2.65 -0.56 -14.39
N GLU A 11 -3.56 -1.13 -13.63
CA GLU A 11 -4.21 -2.40 -13.95
C GLU A 11 -5.40 -2.21 -14.90
N ALA A 12 -5.87 -3.31 -15.51
CA ALA A 12 -6.99 -3.26 -16.45
C ALA A 12 -8.31 -2.78 -15.82
N ASN A 13 -8.45 -2.91 -14.50
CA ASN A 13 -9.60 -2.40 -13.73
C ASN A 13 -9.43 -0.92 -13.30
N GLY A 14 -8.34 -0.25 -13.72
CA GLY A 14 -8.06 1.13 -13.39
C GLY A 14 -7.34 1.34 -12.04
N THR A 15 -7.09 0.29 -11.27
CA THR A 15 -6.36 0.41 -9.99
C THR A 15 -4.85 0.50 -10.20
N LEU A 16 -4.12 0.83 -9.14
CA LEU A 16 -2.66 0.94 -9.18
C LEU A 16 -2.02 -0.30 -8.54
N SER A 17 -0.97 -0.81 -9.17
CA SER A 17 -0.12 -1.87 -8.60
C SER A 17 1.31 -1.37 -8.54
N PHE A 18 2.00 -1.55 -7.42
CA PHE A 18 3.36 -1.06 -7.21
C PHE A 18 4.15 -1.90 -6.20
N GLY A 19 5.48 -1.75 -6.21
CA GLY A 19 6.36 -2.43 -5.26
C GLY A 19 6.94 -3.73 -5.79
N ASN A 20 8.15 -4.03 -5.34
CA ASN A 20 8.88 -5.24 -5.69
C ASN A 20 9.88 -5.57 -4.57
N TYR A 21 9.41 -6.39 -3.64
CA TYR A 21 10.17 -6.82 -2.47
C TYR A 21 11.27 -7.85 -2.80
N SER A 22 11.28 -8.41 -4.02
CA SER A 22 12.33 -9.35 -4.45
C SER A 22 13.65 -8.66 -4.83
N LEU A 23 13.66 -7.32 -4.96
CA LEU A 23 14.86 -6.59 -5.35
C LEU A 23 15.88 -6.54 -4.22
N ALA A 24 17.11 -6.94 -4.52
CA ALA A 24 18.23 -6.86 -3.58
C ALA A 24 18.67 -5.41 -3.30
N ALA A 25 18.42 -4.48 -4.24
CA ALA A 25 18.81 -3.09 -4.14
C ALA A 25 17.64 -2.16 -4.48
N LYS A 26 17.64 -0.99 -3.83
CA LYS A 26 16.64 0.06 -4.00
C LYS A 26 16.49 0.47 -5.47
N SER A 27 15.26 0.35 -5.96
CA SER A 27 14.86 0.85 -7.28
C SER A 27 13.71 1.84 -7.14
N LYS A 28 13.51 2.68 -8.15
CA LYS A 28 12.46 3.70 -8.15
C LYS A 28 11.93 3.98 -9.55
N VAL A 29 10.66 4.35 -9.61
CA VAL A 29 10.04 5.05 -10.75
C VAL A 29 9.50 6.36 -10.21
N GLU A 30 9.72 7.44 -10.96
CA GLU A 30 9.24 8.78 -10.66
C GLU A 30 8.35 9.24 -11.83
N ASP A 31 7.52 10.26 -11.60
CA ASP A 31 6.67 10.90 -12.60
C ASP A 31 5.75 9.92 -13.37
N PHE A 32 5.28 8.86 -12.69
CA PHE A 32 4.28 7.94 -13.25
C PHE A 32 2.90 8.59 -13.21
N GLU A 33 2.33 8.90 -14.38
CA GLU A 33 1.02 9.54 -14.48
C GLU A 33 -0.11 8.51 -14.31
N HIS A 34 -1.05 8.79 -13.40
CA HIS A 34 -2.25 7.99 -13.21
C HIS A 34 -3.40 8.90 -12.75
N GLU A 35 -4.50 8.89 -13.52
CA GLU A 35 -5.70 9.71 -13.23
C GLU A 35 -5.42 11.22 -13.04
N GLY A 36 -4.38 11.75 -13.70
CA GLY A 36 -3.97 13.16 -13.60
C GLY A 36 -3.06 13.48 -12.40
N ASP A 37 -2.74 12.49 -11.57
CA ASP A 37 -1.77 12.59 -10.50
C ASP A 37 -0.40 12.01 -10.92
N LEU A 38 0.67 12.50 -10.31
CA LEU A 38 2.03 11.99 -10.50
C LEU A 38 2.46 11.12 -9.32
N TYR A 39 2.77 9.86 -9.61
CA TYR A 39 3.19 8.89 -8.62
C TYR A 39 4.69 8.64 -8.66
N LYS A 40 5.21 8.30 -7.49
CA LYS A 40 6.59 7.91 -7.29
C LYS A 40 6.66 6.72 -6.37
N VAL A 41 7.21 5.63 -6.87
CA VAL A 41 7.47 4.41 -6.09
C VAL A 41 8.96 4.29 -5.81
N LYS A 42 9.31 3.89 -4.59
CA LYS A 42 10.64 3.42 -4.21
C LYS A 42 10.49 2.07 -3.54
N THR A 43 11.18 1.05 -4.03
CA THR A 43 10.98 -0.31 -3.51
C THR A 43 12.25 -1.15 -3.57
N PHE A 44 12.40 -2.01 -2.57
CA PHE A 44 13.29 -3.16 -2.51
C PHE A 44 12.93 -4.00 -1.28
N LYS A 45 13.68 -5.08 -1.01
CA LYS A 45 13.40 -6.01 0.10
C LYS A 45 13.11 -5.36 1.46
N GLU A 46 13.67 -4.19 1.77
CA GLU A 46 13.54 -3.57 3.11
C GLU A 46 12.42 -2.52 3.19
N ILE A 47 11.93 -2.01 2.06
CA ILE A 47 10.88 -0.97 2.07
C ILE A 47 10.18 -0.89 0.72
N THR A 48 8.87 -0.66 0.73
CA THR A 48 8.10 -0.16 -0.40
C THR A 48 7.45 1.13 0.01
N LYS A 49 7.62 2.19 -0.78
CA LYS A 49 7.06 3.52 -0.51
C LYS A 49 6.42 4.08 -1.76
N LEU A 50 5.20 4.58 -1.61
CA LEU A 50 4.45 5.30 -2.64
C LEU A 50 4.22 6.76 -2.22
N GLU A 51 4.52 7.67 -3.13
CA GLU A 51 4.22 9.09 -3.03
C GLU A 51 3.31 9.49 -4.20
N ARG A 52 2.37 10.40 -3.97
CA ARG A 52 1.45 10.98 -4.96
C ARG A 52 1.53 12.50 -4.89
N ASN A 53 1.87 13.16 -5.99
CA ASN A 53 2.13 14.60 -6.06
C ASN A 53 3.11 15.07 -4.97
N GLY A 54 4.13 14.25 -4.68
CA GLY A 54 5.11 14.51 -3.64
C GLY A 54 4.63 14.28 -2.19
N MET A 55 3.35 13.93 -1.98
CA MET A 55 2.80 13.59 -0.67
C MET A 55 2.89 12.09 -0.40
N PHE A 56 3.05 11.72 0.86
CA PHE A 56 3.07 10.33 1.31
C PHE A 56 1.70 9.65 1.07
N VAL A 57 1.69 8.41 0.60
CA VAL A 57 0.45 7.61 0.42
C VAL A 57 0.53 6.28 1.15
N TYR A 58 1.62 5.53 0.92
CA TYR A 58 1.80 4.18 1.44
C TYR A 58 3.28 3.95 1.76
N GLU A 59 3.55 3.21 2.83
CA GLU A 59 4.86 2.62 3.10
C GLU A 59 4.72 1.28 3.79
N SER A 60 5.60 0.34 3.47
CA SER A 60 5.73 -0.93 4.17
C SER A 60 7.17 -1.15 4.62
N VAL A 61 7.35 -1.75 5.79
CA VAL A 61 8.63 -2.26 6.28
C VAL A 61 8.40 -3.69 6.83
N PRO A 62 9.00 -4.74 6.24
CA PRO A 62 9.86 -4.73 5.06
C PRO A 62 9.10 -4.39 3.76
N GLY A 63 9.80 -4.44 2.62
CA GLY A 63 9.21 -4.16 1.33
C GLY A 63 8.13 -5.17 0.96
N THR A 64 7.10 -4.68 0.27
CA THR A 64 5.98 -5.47 -0.23
C THR A 64 5.73 -5.22 -1.72
N ALA A 65 4.94 -6.07 -2.35
CA ALA A 65 4.28 -5.81 -3.61
C ALA A 65 2.80 -5.58 -3.31
N VAL A 66 2.25 -4.50 -3.86
CA VAL A 66 0.87 -4.07 -3.65
C VAL A 66 0.16 -4.14 -4.98
N THR A 67 -0.98 -4.82 -5.00
CA THR A 67 -1.86 -4.93 -6.17
C THR A 67 -3.23 -4.36 -5.87
N GLU A 68 -3.95 -3.98 -6.91
CA GLU A 68 -5.32 -3.48 -6.81
C GLU A 68 -5.50 -2.31 -5.82
N PHE A 69 -4.49 -1.43 -5.70
CA PHE A 69 -4.57 -0.28 -4.81
C PHE A 69 -5.57 0.73 -5.34
N ALA A 70 -6.60 0.99 -4.53
CA ALA A 70 -7.66 1.94 -4.83
C ALA A 70 -8.00 2.77 -3.60
N VAL A 71 -8.30 4.04 -3.83
CA VAL A 71 -8.69 5.01 -2.81
C VAL A 71 -9.99 5.68 -3.24
N THR A 72 -10.95 5.72 -2.33
CA THR A 72 -12.20 6.48 -2.43
C THR A 72 -12.31 7.41 -1.23
N ASP A 73 -13.34 8.24 -1.18
CA ASP A 73 -13.56 9.19 -0.06
C ASP A 73 -13.65 8.49 1.32
N THR A 74 -14.10 7.24 1.36
CA THR A 74 -14.36 6.51 2.61
C THR A 74 -13.60 5.20 2.73
N THR A 75 -12.86 4.78 1.71
CA THR A 75 -12.25 3.45 1.69
C THR A 75 -10.92 3.44 0.95
N VAL A 76 -9.93 2.83 1.58
CA VAL A 76 -8.68 2.40 0.95
C VAL A 76 -8.68 0.88 0.89
N THR A 77 -8.40 0.32 -0.27
CA THR A 77 -8.28 -1.13 -0.46
C THR A 77 -7.08 -1.46 -1.32
N PHE A 78 -6.43 -2.55 -1.00
CA PHE A 78 -5.32 -3.10 -1.76
C PHE A 78 -5.10 -4.54 -1.34
N LYS A 79 -4.37 -5.29 -2.17
CA LYS A 79 -3.83 -6.58 -1.78
C LYS A 79 -2.31 -6.48 -1.67
N VAL A 80 -1.73 -7.25 -0.77
CA VAL A 80 -0.31 -7.12 -0.44
C VAL A 80 0.36 -8.49 -0.31
N GLU A 81 1.55 -8.62 -0.91
CA GLU A 81 2.42 -9.80 -0.84
C GLU A 81 3.80 -9.38 -0.30
N GLY A 82 4.42 -10.23 0.52
CA GLY A 82 5.73 -10.01 1.11
C GLY A 82 6.37 -11.31 1.59
N PHE A 83 7.65 -11.27 1.99
CA PHE A 83 8.35 -12.47 2.50
C PHE A 83 8.04 -12.80 3.96
N GLU A 84 7.73 -11.78 4.76
CA GLU A 84 7.49 -11.85 6.21
C GLU A 84 6.53 -10.71 6.60
N ASP A 85 6.03 -10.78 7.84
CA ASP A 85 5.12 -9.79 8.42
C ASP A 85 5.60 -8.35 8.16
N ALA A 86 4.67 -7.51 7.70
CA ALA A 86 4.99 -6.14 7.33
C ALA A 86 4.21 -5.13 8.17
N GLN A 87 4.93 -4.10 8.63
CA GLN A 87 4.33 -2.89 9.13
C GLN A 87 3.96 -2.01 7.94
N ILE A 88 2.66 -1.81 7.72
CA ILE A 88 2.14 -0.93 6.68
C ILE A 88 1.69 0.37 7.32
N THR A 89 2.01 1.50 6.70
CA THR A 89 1.50 2.82 7.03
C THR A 89 0.84 3.44 5.81
N VAL A 90 -0.38 3.94 5.98
CA VAL A 90 -1.14 4.62 4.94
C VAL A 90 -1.48 6.06 5.34
N GLN A 91 -1.54 6.94 4.36
CA GLN A 91 -2.06 8.30 4.53
C GLN A 91 -3.58 8.31 4.34
N LEU A 92 -4.28 8.80 5.34
CA LEU A 92 -5.72 8.96 5.40
C LEU A 92 -6.07 10.38 5.88
N GLU A 93 -7.35 10.64 6.14
CA GLU A 93 -7.81 11.89 6.76
C GLU A 93 -7.33 11.96 8.22
N ASP A 94 -6.98 13.16 8.67
CA ASP A 94 -6.55 13.39 10.04
C ASP A 94 -7.73 13.31 11.02
N ASP A 95 -7.41 12.91 12.25
CA ASP A 95 -8.36 12.84 13.37
C ASP A 95 -9.64 11.99 13.10
N CYS A 96 -9.56 11.01 12.20
CA CYS A 96 -10.68 10.17 11.77
C CYS A 96 -10.58 8.73 12.28
N GLU A 97 -11.73 8.10 12.54
CA GLU A 97 -11.84 6.69 12.92
C GLU A 97 -12.03 5.80 11.69
N TYR A 98 -11.35 4.66 11.70
CA TYR A 98 -11.39 3.67 10.64
C TYR A 98 -11.60 2.27 11.21
N GLU A 99 -12.22 1.39 10.43
CA GLU A 99 -12.29 -0.04 10.64
C GLU A 99 -11.44 -0.76 9.60
N ILE A 100 -10.65 -1.73 10.04
CA ILE A 100 -9.66 -2.44 9.23
C ILE A 100 -10.10 -3.89 9.08
N TYR A 101 -10.01 -4.40 7.86
CA TYR A 101 -10.27 -5.79 7.50
C TYR A 101 -9.06 -6.39 6.79
N GLU A 102 -8.73 -7.62 7.15
CA GLU A 102 -7.72 -8.46 6.50
C GLU A 102 -8.38 -9.75 6.01
N ASP A 103 -8.28 -10.05 4.72
CA ASP A 103 -9.00 -11.16 4.06
C ASP A 103 -10.52 -11.17 4.40
N GLY A 104 -11.11 -9.97 4.53
CA GLY A 104 -12.52 -9.76 4.89
C GLY A 104 -12.84 -9.92 6.39
N VAL A 105 -11.88 -10.26 7.23
CA VAL A 105 -12.04 -10.39 8.68
C VAL A 105 -11.69 -9.07 9.36
N GLY A 106 -12.60 -8.53 10.20
CA GLY A 106 -12.34 -7.30 10.94
C GLY A 106 -11.25 -7.50 12.00
N VAL A 107 -10.13 -6.78 11.88
CA VAL A 107 -8.98 -6.87 12.79
C VAL A 107 -8.95 -5.75 13.83
N GLY A 108 -9.83 -4.76 13.71
CA GLY A 108 -10.04 -3.72 14.72
C GLY A 108 -10.34 -2.35 14.14
N GLY A 109 -10.62 -1.41 15.03
CA GLY A 109 -10.76 0.00 14.69
C GLY A 109 -9.54 0.81 15.14
N MET A 110 -9.11 1.77 14.34
CA MET A 110 -8.01 2.69 14.68
C MET A 110 -8.39 4.12 14.34
N LYS A 111 -7.87 5.05 15.14
CA LYS A 111 -7.95 6.48 14.86
C LYS A 111 -6.63 6.96 14.27
N THR A 112 -6.70 7.72 13.18
CA THR A 112 -5.50 8.35 12.61
C THR A 112 -4.92 9.38 13.57
N ASN A 113 -3.61 9.59 13.50
CA ASN A 113 -2.98 10.68 14.24
C ASN A 113 -3.30 12.05 13.60
N MET A 114 -2.83 13.14 14.22
CA MET A 114 -3.00 14.52 13.70
C MET A 114 -2.32 14.76 12.33
N SER A 115 -1.56 13.80 11.82
CA SER A 115 -0.98 13.84 10.48
C SER A 115 -1.69 12.91 9.50
N GLY A 116 -2.84 12.32 9.88
CA GLY A 116 -3.63 11.41 9.05
C GLY A 116 -2.99 10.04 8.81
N LYS A 117 -1.94 9.67 9.54
CA LYS A 117 -1.30 8.35 9.35
C LYS A 117 -1.97 7.27 10.19
N LEU A 118 -2.19 6.13 9.56
CA LEU A 118 -2.62 4.88 10.20
C LEU A 118 -1.59 3.80 9.91
N SER A 119 -1.18 3.07 10.93
CA SER A 119 -0.22 1.96 10.82
C SER A 119 -0.86 0.66 11.27
N LEU A 120 -0.73 -0.40 10.47
CA LEU A 120 -1.22 -1.75 10.75
C LEU A 120 -0.11 -2.78 10.50
N SER A 121 -0.16 -3.89 11.23
CA SER A 121 0.74 -5.03 11.03
C SER A 121 -0.03 -6.11 10.29
N VAL A 122 0.49 -6.55 9.14
CA VAL A 122 -0.13 -7.58 8.31
C VAL A 122 0.76 -8.81 8.32
N GLU A 123 0.17 -9.97 8.64
CA GLU A 123 0.88 -11.25 8.61
C GLU A 123 1.07 -11.72 7.17
N LEU A 124 2.32 -11.83 6.71
CA LEU A 124 2.64 -12.14 5.32
C LEU A 124 3.59 -13.33 5.24
N ASN A 125 3.42 -14.11 4.17
CA ASN A 125 4.28 -15.23 3.83
C ASN A 125 4.50 -15.23 2.32
N GLU A 126 5.70 -15.62 1.89
CA GLU A 126 6.05 -15.67 0.47
C GLU A 126 5.01 -16.46 -0.35
N GLY A 127 4.52 -15.86 -1.44
CA GLY A 127 3.55 -16.50 -2.33
C GLY A 127 2.09 -16.40 -1.88
N LYS A 128 1.79 -15.81 -0.73
CA LYS A 128 0.43 -15.51 -0.28
C LYS A 128 0.18 -14.01 -0.30
N GLU A 129 -0.91 -13.64 -0.95
CA GLU A 129 -1.43 -12.27 -0.93
C GLU A 129 -2.51 -12.14 0.16
N VAL A 130 -2.54 -11.00 0.85
CA VAL A 130 -3.57 -10.65 1.83
C VAL A 130 -4.33 -9.43 1.34
N GLU A 131 -5.66 -9.49 1.34
CA GLU A 131 -6.51 -8.32 1.05
C GLU A 131 -6.61 -7.44 2.29
N VAL A 132 -6.27 -6.16 2.15
CA VAL A 132 -6.44 -5.14 3.19
C VAL A 132 -7.53 -4.16 2.74
N LYS A 133 -8.46 -3.88 3.65
CA LYS A 133 -9.50 -2.87 3.45
C LYS A 133 -9.63 -2.00 4.69
N ILE A 134 -9.56 -0.70 4.49
CA ILE A 134 -9.65 0.32 5.55
C ILE A 134 -10.85 1.20 5.23
N VAL A 135 -11.84 1.23 6.12
CA VAL A 135 -13.13 1.91 5.91
C VAL A 135 -13.32 2.98 6.97
N ARG A 136 -13.60 4.21 6.57
CA ARG A 136 -13.93 5.31 7.49
C ARG A 136 -15.24 4.98 8.23
N LYS A 137 -15.26 5.22 9.55
CA LYS A 137 -16.46 5.13 10.38
C LYS A 137 -17.33 6.37 10.31
#